data_AF-A0A660RES5-F1
#
_entry.id   AF-A0A660RES5-F1
#
_cell.length_a   1.000
_cell.length_b   1.000
_cell.length_c   1.000
_cell.angle_alpha   90.00
_cell.angle_beta   90.00
_cell.angle_gamma   90.00
#
_symmetry.space_group_name_H-M   'P 1'
#
loop_
_entity.id
_entity.type
_entity.pdbx_description
1 polymer ?
#
loop_
_entity_poly.entity_id
_entity_poly.type
_entity_poly.pdbx_seq_one_letter_code
_entity_poly.pdbx_strand_id
1 'polypeptide(L)'
;MGLAFEEICREYVSQNPEVAGFIPEVVGKSWGKIPGKKGLTFEIDIVAYDKENLLLGECEWKNKKVGIETYLTLVETSKYLNTDGRNIRYIIFSKSGFSEELLSLRSDRLILLTPYDMI
;
A
#
# COMPACT_ATOMS: atom_id res chain seq x y z
N MET A 1 -16.19 8.05 -0.22
CA MET A 1 -15.25 8.16 -1.35
C MET A 1 -13.94 7.41 -1.08
N GLY A 2 -13.31 7.53 0.10
CA GLY A 2 -12.10 6.76 0.43
C GLY A 2 -12.23 5.25 0.21
N LEU A 3 -13.23 4.60 0.81
CA LEU A 3 -13.46 3.15 0.66
C LEU A 3 -13.65 2.69 -0.79
N ALA A 4 -14.35 3.48 -1.62
CA ALA A 4 -14.52 3.16 -3.03
C ALA A 4 -13.20 3.31 -3.81
N PHE A 5 -12.39 4.31 -3.46
CA PHE A 5 -11.06 4.47 -4.04
C PHE A 5 -10.14 3.31 -3.65
N GLU A 6 -10.15 2.89 -2.39
CA GLU A 6 -9.39 1.70 -1.96
C GLU A 6 -9.81 0.42 -2.72
N GLU A 7 -11.12 0.25 -2.97
CA GLU A 7 -11.64 -0.88 -3.74
C GLU A 7 -11.12 -0.86 -5.18
N ILE A 8 -11.18 0.30 -5.85
CA ILE A 8 -10.61 0.48 -7.20
C ILE A 8 -9.10 0.20 -7.20
N CYS A 9 -8.35 0.65 -6.18
CA CYS A 9 -6.91 0.41 -6.11
C CYS A 9 -6.58 -1.08 -5.92
N ARG A 10 -7.34 -1.81 -5.09
CA ARG A 10 -7.18 -3.27 -4.93
C ARG A 10 -7.53 -4.02 -6.23
N GLU A 11 -8.62 -3.63 -6.89
CA GLU A 11 -9.02 -4.21 -8.17
C GLU A 11 -7.93 -3.97 -9.23
N TYR A 12 -7.38 -2.76 -9.28
CA TYR A 12 -6.27 -2.43 -10.18
C TYR A 12 -5.05 -3.32 -9.94
N VAL A 13 -4.63 -3.52 -8.69
CA VAL A 13 -3.52 -4.44 -8.35
C VAL A 13 -3.83 -5.88 -8.78
N SER A 14 -5.08 -6.33 -8.62
CA SER A 14 -5.52 -7.67 -9.02
C SER A 14 -5.49 -7.88 -10.54
N GLN A 15 -5.88 -6.86 -11.30
CA GLN A 15 -5.94 -6.91 -12.76
C GLN A 15 -4.59 -6.65 -13.45
N ASN A 16 -3.65 -6.00 -12.76
CA ASN A 16 -2.36 -5.55 -13.30
C ASN A 16 -1.20 -6.08 -12.43
N PRO A 17 -0.94 -7.41 -12.40
CA PRO A 17 0.05 -8.02 -11.52
C PRO A 17 1.48 -7.51 -11.73
N GLU A 18 1.81 -6.99 -12.91
CA GLU A 18 3.10 -6.34 -13.19
C GLU A 18 3.36 -5.14 -12.28
N VAL A 19 2.31 -4.47 -11.79
CA VAL A 19 2.42 -3.38 -10.80
C VAL A 19 2.94 -3.91 -9.47
N ALA A 20 2.47 -5.09 -9.05
CA ALA A 20 2.96 -5.75 -7.85
C ALA A 20 4.38 -6.32 -8.05
N GLY A 21 4.76 -6.61 -9.30
CA GLY A 21 6.02 -7.26 -9.65
C GLY A 21 6.02 -8.77 -9.36
N PHE A 22 4.83 -9.35 -9.15
CA PHE A 22 4.54 -10.78 -8.99
C PHE A 22 3.03 -10.99 -9.24
N ILE A 23 2.57 -12.24 -9.39
CA ILE A 23 1.15 -12.55 -9.56
C ILE A 23 0.56 -12.85 -8.18
N PRO A 24 -0.28 -11.98 -7.59
CA PRO A 24 -0.84 -12.24 -6.27
C PRO A 24 -1.83 -13.41 -6.30
N GLU A 25 -1.75 -14.30 -5.32
CA GLU A 25 -2.79 -15.31 -5.05
C GLU A 25 -4.03 -14.67 -4.42
N VAL A 26 -3.81 -13.63 -3.60
CA VAL A 26 -4.85 -12.88 -2.89
C VAL A 26 -4.53 -11.40 -2.95
N VAL A 27 -5.56 -10.57 -3.14
CA VAL A 27 -5.53 -9.11 -2.95
C VAL A 27 -6.66 -8.72 -2.01
N GLY A 28 -6.35 -7.97 -0.96
CA GLY A 28 -7.31 -7.57 0.06
C GLY A 28 -6.78 -6.43 0.92
N LYS A 29 -7.22 -6.39 2.18
CA LYS A 29 -6.74 -5.44 3.19
C LYS A 29 -6.52 -6.15 4.52
N SER A 30 -5.77 -5.54 5.43
CA SER A 30 -5.56 -6.08 6.77
C SER A 30 -5.87 -5.05 7.84
N TRP A 31 -6.50 -5.49 8.93
CA TRP A 31 -6.70 -4.69 10.12
C TRP A 31 -6.47 -5.55 11.37
N GLY A 32 -6.03 -4.94 12.46
CA GLY A 32 -5.87 -5.67 13.70
C GLY A 32 -5.50 -4.79 14.89
N LYS A 33 -5.43 -5.40 16.07
CA LYS A 33 -4.93 -4.72 17.27
C LYS A 33 -3.41 -4.64 17.21
N ILE A 34 -2.85 -3.52 17.67
CA ILE A 34 -1.40 -3.39 17.81
C ILE A 34 -0.95 -4.13 19.08
N PRO A 35 -0.05 -5.14 18.97
CA PRO A 35 0.47 -5.83 20.15
C PRO A 35 1.11 -4.87 21.14
N GLY A 36 0.81 -5.03 22.43
CA GLY A 36 1.36 -4.18 23.50
C GLY A 36 0.77 -2.77 23.59
N LYS A 37 -0.12 -2.34 22.68
CA LYS A 37 -0.79 -1.02 22.74
C LYS A 37 -2.30 -1.16 22.90
N LYS A 38 -2.77 -1.03 24.15
CA LYS A 38 -4.19 -1.19 24.49
C LYS A 38 -5.04 -0.13 23.77
N GLY A 39 -6.08 -0.59 23.06
CA GLY A 39 -7.04 0.27 22.38
C GLY A 39 -6.59 0.83 21.03
N LEU A 40 -5.38 0.50 20.57
CA LEU A 40 -4.89 0.92 19.26
C LEU A 40 -4.98 -0.21 18.24
N THR A 41 -5.34 0.18 17.02
CA THR A 41 -5.49 -0.71 15.87
C THR A 41 -4.63 -0.20 14.72
N PHE A 42 -4.27 -1.12 13.84
CA PHE A 42 -3.66 -0.79 12.56
C PHE A 42 -4.60 -1.17 11.42
N GLU A 43 -4.42 -0.51 10.29
CA GLU A 43 -5.03 -0.84 9.00
C GLU A 43 -3.94 -0.73 7.93
N ILE A 44 -4.03 -1.59 6.91
CA ILE A 44 -3.28 -1.50 5.66
C ILE A 44 -4.31 -1.72 4.54
N ASP A 45 -4.53 -0.69 3.73
CA ASP A 45 -5.60 -0.64 2.72
C ASP A 45 -5.44 -1.70 1.62
N ILE A 46 -4.19 -2.05 1.30
CA ILE A 46 -3.84 -3.03 0.27
C ILE A 46 -2.86 -4.04 0.84
N VAL A 47 -3.24 -5.31 0.79
CA VAL A 47 -2.37 -6.45 1.04
C VAL A 47 -2.53 -7.42 -0.12
N ALA A 48 -1.50 -7.57 -0.94
CA ALA A 48 -1.44 -8.57 -1.99
C ALA A 48 -0.26 -9.50 -1.75
N TYR A 49 -0.43 -10.81 -1.95
CA TYR A 49 0.65 -11.76 -1.67
C TYR A 49 0.56 -13.03 -2.50
N ASP A 50 1.71 -13.67 -2.66
CA ASP A 50 1.86 -15.07 -3.01
C ASP A 50 2.69 -15.78 -1.91
N LYS A 51 3.29 -16.94 -2.22
CA LYS A 51 4.13 -17.70 -1.28
C LYS A 51 5.44 -16.99 -0.91
N GLU A 52 5.98 -16.13 -1.77
CA GLU A 52 7.32 -15.55 -1.64
C GLU A 52 7.30 -14.02 -1.52
N ASN A 53 6.19 -13.36 -1.85
CA ASN A 53 6.08 -11.92 -2.04
C ASN A 53 4.90 -11.32 -1.28
N LEU A 54 5.06 -10.06 -0.90
CA LEU A 54 4.06 -9.25 -0.22
C LEU A 54 4.10 -7.82 -0.78
N LEU A 55 2.96 -7.32 -1.25
CA LEU A 55 2.75 -5.91 -1.58
C LEU A 55 1.84 -5.31 -0.52
N LEU A 56 2.30 -4.25 0.12
CA LEU A 56 1.55 -3.51 1.14
C LEU A 56 1.28 -2.10 0.65
N GLY A 57 0.08 -1.56 0.89
CA GLY A 57 -0.23 -0.24 0.37
C GLY A 57 -1.28 0.56 1.11
N GLU A 58 -1.26 1.85 0.80
CA GLU A 58 -2.10 2.93 1.34
C GLU A 58 -2.80 3.67 0.20
N CYS A 59 -4.05 4.09 0.43
CA CYS A 59 -4.87 4.81 -0.55
C CYS A 59 -5.30 6.18 -0.03
N GLU A 60 -4.73 7.24 -0.62
CA GLU A 60 -4.95 8.61 -0.15
C GLU A 60 -5.89 9.41 -1.07
N TRP A 61 -7.17 9.50 -0.66
CA TRP A 61 -8.19 10.31 -1.35
C TRP A 61 -8.32 11.72 -0.76
N LYS A 62 -7.26 12.52 -0.89
CA LYS A 62 -7.21 13.90 -0.39
C LYS A 62 -6.87 14.89 -1.51
N ASN A 63 -7.27 16.16 -1.37
CA ASN A 63 -6.95 17.25 -2.30
C ASN A 63 -5.57 17.87 -2.04
N LYS A 64 -4.63 17.09 -1.50
CA LYS A 64 -3.26 17.51 -1.22
C LYS A 64 -2.30 16.39 -1.59
N LYS A 65 -1.06 16.76 -1.96
CA LYS A 65 0.01 15.80 -2.23
C LYS A 65 0.28 14.93 -0.99
N VAL A 66 0.55 13.65 -1.20
CA VAL A 66 0.96 12.71 -0.16
C VAL A 66 2.43 12.91 0.16
N GLY A 67 2.77 12.99 1.45
CA GLY A 67 4.13 13.19 1.94
C GLY A 67 4.82 11.89 2.37
N ILE A 68 6.10 11.99 2.69
CA ILE A 68 6.94 10.86 3.13
C ILE A 68 6.36 10.13 4.36
N GLU A 69 5.67 10.85 5.25
CA GLU A 69 5.07 10.31 6.47
C GLU A 69 4.10 9.14 6.22
N THR A 70 3.37 9.15 5.10
CA THR A 70 2.48 8.04 4.73
C THR A 70 3.28 6.78 4.45
N TYR A 71 4.40 6.89 3.74
CA TYR A 71 5.29 5.75 3.48
C TYR A 71 5.92 5.22 4.78
N LEU A 72 6.45 6.11 5.62
CA LEU A 72 7.06 5.72 6.90
C LEU A 72 6.05 5.03 7.82
N THR A 73 4.82 5.54 7.87
CA THR A 73 3.72 4.95 8.65
C THR A 73 3.35 3.56 8.13
N LEU A 74 3.28 3.37 6.82
CA LEU A 74 3.02 2.07 6.20
C LEU A 74 4.13 1.05 6.51
N VAL A 75 5.40 1.47 6.39
CA VAL A 75 6.57 0.63 6.75
C VAL A 75 6.56 0.26 8.23
N GLU A 76 6.15 1.16 9.11
CA GLU A 76 6.10 0.88 10.54
C GLU A 76 4.91 -0.02 10.90
N THR A 77 3.77 0.21 10.24
CA THR A 77 2.57 -0.61 10.40
C THR A 77 2.76 -2.03 9.87
N SER A 78 3.54 -2.21 8.80
CA SER A 78 3.82 -3.53 8.22
C SER A 78 4.50 -4.48 9.21
N LYS A 79 5.20 -3.96 10.23
CA LYS A 79 5.84 -4.78 11.27
C LYS A 79 4.85 -5.50 12.19
N TYR A 80 3.56 -5.12 12.15
CA TYR A 80 2.50 -5.83 12.87
C TYR A 80 1.93 -7.00 12.08
N LEU A 81 2.28 -7.14 10.80
CA LEU A 81 1.93 -8.32 10.00
C LEU A 81 2.95 -9.43 10.20
N ASN A 82 2.48 -10.68 10.17
CA ASN A 82 3.38 -11.81 9.98
C ASN A 82 3.79 -11.89 8.51
N THR A 83 5.05 -11.57 8.22
CA THR A 83 5.55 -11.52 6.85
C THR A 83 6.12 -12.86 6.39
N ASP A 84 6.40 -13.80 7.31
CA ASP A 84 7.01 -15.11 7.02
C ASP A 84 8.29 -15.02 6.16
N GLY A 85 9.04 -13.91 6.25
CA GLY A 85 10.25 -13.69 5.46
C GLY A 85 10.03 -13.38 3.98
N ARG A 86 8.79 -13.13 3.54
CA ARG A 86 8.46 -12.76 2.17
C ARG A 86 9.12 -11.45 1.73
N ASN A 87 9.38 -11.32 0.43
CA ASN A 87 9.89 -10.10 -0.18
C ASN A 87 8.81 -9.01 -0.15
N ILE A 88 9.07 -7.92 0.58
CA ILE A 88 8.10 -6.84 0.77
C ILE A 88 8.36 -5.71 -0.24
N ARG A 89 7.29 -5.33 -0.92
CA ARG A 89 7.18 -4.11 -1.72
C ARG A 89 6.07 -3.22 -1.15
N TYR A 90 6.15 -1.94 -1.45
CA TYR A 90 5.19 -0.94 -1.02
C TYR A 90 4.55 -0.25 -2.22
N ILE A 91 3.27 0.07 -2.10
CA ILE A 91 2.53 0.86 -3.08
C ILE A 91 1.71 1.95 -2.40
N ILE A 92 1.74 3.16 -2.91
CA ILE A 92 0.89 4.24 -2.44
C ILE A 92 0.10 4.79 -3.61
N PHE A 93 -1.22 4.82 -3.44
CA PHE A 93 -2.13 5.46 -4.37
C PHE A 93 -2.48 6.85 -3.84
N SER A 94 -2.43 7.87 -4.71
CA SER A 94 -2.81 9.23 -4.35
C SER A 94 -3.70 9.86 -5.39
N LYS A 95 -4.83 10.42 -4.95
CA LYS A 95 -5.70 11.24 -5.82
C LYS A 95 -4.95 12.44 -6.42
N SER A 96 -4.13 13.10 -5.61
CA SER A 96 -3.55 14.42 -5.94
C SER A 96 -2.03 14.38 -6.11
N GLY A 97 -1.45 13.19 -6.27
CA GLY A 97 -0.01 12.99 -6.42
C GLY A 97 0.79 13.06 -5.12
N PHE A 98 2.11 13.26 -5.25
CA PHE A 98 3.10 13.05 -4.18
C PHE A 98 4.01 14.27 -4.01
N SER A 99 4.58 14.45 -2.82
CA SER A 99 5.64 15.42 -2.58
C SER A 99 6.92 15.02 -3.33
N GLU A 100 7.77 16.00 -3.65
CA GLU A 100 9.06 15.75 -4.31
C GLU A 100 9.96 14.83 -3.49
N GLU A 101 9.92 14.98 -2.16
CA GLU A 101 10.63 14.10 -1.23
C GLU A 101 10.19 12.65 -1.36
N LEU A 102 8.89 12.36 -1.37
CA LEU A 102 8.40 10.99 -1.53
C LEU A 102 8.69 10.45 -2.94
N LEU A 103 8.56 11.28 -3.98
CA LEU A 103 8.92 10.90 -5.36
C LEU A 103 10.39 10.50 -5.48
N SER A 104 11.29 11.17 -4.75
CA SER A 104 12.72 10.85 -4.75
C SER A 104 13.06 9.45 -4.19
N LEU A 105 12.13 8.84 -3.44
CA LEU A 105 12.27 7.49 -2.89
C LEU A 105 11.70 6.39 -3.81
N ARG A 106 11.09 6.76 -4.94
CA ARG A 106 10.51 5.80 -5.89
C ARG A 106 11.58 4.80 -6.34
N SER A 107 11.22 3.51 -6.31
CA SER A 107 12.11 2.41 -6.68
C SER A 107 11.29 1.16 -6.99
N ASP A 108 11.95 0.05 -7.33
CA ASP A 108 11.28 -1.26 -7.50
C ASP A 108 10.59 -1.76 -6.22
N ARG A 109 10.94 -1.18 -5.05
CA ARG A 109 10.33 -1.49 -3.75
C ARG A 109 9.28 -0.48 -3.30
N LEU A 110 9.20 0.70 -3.92
CA LEU A 110 8.20 1.73 -3.61
C LEU A 110 7.57 2.27 -4.89
N ILE A 111 6.35 1.81 -5.14
CA ILE A 111 5.53 2.19 -6.28
C ILE A 111 4.60 3.32 -5.87
N LEU A 112 4.49 4.35 -6.70
CA LEU A 112 3.68 5.53 -6.45
C LEU A 112 2.78 5.74 -7.67
N LEU A 113 1.46 5.61 -7.48
CA LEU A 113 0.47 5.71 -8.56
C LEU A 113 -0.61 6.76 -8.26
N THR A 114 -1.06 7.38 -9.34
CA THR A 114 -2.20 8.29 -9.38
C THR A 114 -3.27 7.71 -10.32
N PRO A 115 -4.50 8.24 -10.32
CA PRO A 115 -5.52 7.82 -11.29
C PRO A 115 -5.09 7.94 -12.77
N TYR A 116 -4.14 8.83 -13.09
CA TYR A 116 -3.60 8.97 -14.45
C TYR A 116 -2.69 7.81 -14.86
N ASP A 117 -2.15 7.07 -13.89
CA ASP A 117 -1.33 5.89 -14.15
C ASP A 117 -2.18 4.61 -14.30
N MET A 118 -3.49 4.69 -14.03
CA MET A 118 -4.41 3.56 -13.98
C MET A 118 -5.32 3.43 -15.22
N ILE A 119 -5.02 4.20 -16.28
CA ILE A 119 -5.82 4.33 -17.51
C ILE A 119 -5.09 3.79 -18.74
#